data_AF-A0A7X7JCU9-F1
#
_entry.id   AF-A0A7X7JCU9-F1
#
_cell.length_a   1.000
_cell.length_b   1.000
_cell.length_c   1.000
_cell.angle_alpha   90.00
_cell.angle_beta   90.00
_cell.angle_gamma   90.00
#
_symmetry.space_group_name_H-M   'P 1'
#
loop_
_entity.id
_entity.type
_entity.pdbx_description
1 polymer ?
#
loop_
_entity_poly.entity_id
_entity_poly.type
_entity_poly.pdbx_seq_one_letter_code
_entity_poly.pdbx_strand_id
1 'polypeptide(L)'
;MRRRALLDRPVLRRALAAIALALWTGFVLYPDPRPLAISVHRLFNPPVEPAAVNELAAILPAEYAAVETFSQNHVPYCTAWDLYGLFWYFPTVSEILSAGAGDCQAEALLTASILEAKGLPYTLHYSFDHVWVDYPNRAVVAMEDPATAIASISEGGWIRGLPDRLPIGEIVRTRLQYHWSPMPATRKSLLLLGLLGAFALGEWPSTRRLLRRAPTPVGADGGRRLLR
;
A
#
# COMPACT_ATOMS: atom_id res chain seq x y z
N MET A 1 -43.71 3.25 -7.00
CA MET A 1 -43.36 3.82 -8.32
C MET A 1 -41.94 4.41 -8.45
N ARG A 2 -40.96 4.12 -7.56
CA ARG A 2 -39.60 4.73 -7.58
C ARG A 2 -38.46 3.87 -8.17
N ARG A 3 -38.67 2.57 -8.45
CA ARG A 3 -37.61 1.64 -8.92
C ARG A 3 -37.14 1.85 -10.37
N ARG A 4 -37.91 2.54 -11.22
CA ARG A 4 -37.55 2.76 -12.64
C ARG A 4 -36.48 3.84 -12.85
N ALA A 5 -36.34 4.81 -11.93
CA ALA A 5 -35.49 5.98 -12.15
C ALA A 5 -33.96 5.69 -12.15
N LEU A 6 -33.50 4.67 -11.42
CA LEU A 6 -32.08 4.26 -11.42
C LEU A 6 -31.71 3.34 -12.59
N LEU A 7 -32.70 2.63 -13.14
CA LEU A 7 -32.48 1.66 -14.22
C LEU A 7 -32.08 2.33 -15.55
N ASP A 8 -32.48 3.58 -15.76
CA ASP A 8 -32.32 4.29 -17.04
C ASP A 8 -31.17 5.30 -17.06
N ARG A 9 -30.33 5.33 -16.00
CA ARG A 9 -29.15 6.20 -15.89
C ARG A 9 -27.86 5.38 -15.74
N PRO A 10 -27.27 4.88 -16.84
CA PRO A 10 -26.10 3.99 -16.78
C PRO A 10 -24.89 4.67 -16.15
N VAL A 11 -24.69 5.98 -16.39
CA VAL A 11 -23.59 6.76 -15.79
C VAL A 11 -23.71 6.82 -14.28
N LEU A 12 -24.89 7.17 -13.75
CA LEU A 12 -25.13 7.23 -12.31
C LEU A 12 -24.88 5.86 -11.64
N ARG A 13 -25.32 4.78 -12.29
CA ARG A 13 -25.15 3.43 -11.77
C ARG A 13 -23.67 3.02 -11.70
N ARG A 14 -22.90 3.33 -12.75
CA ARG A 14 -21.45 3.10 -12.77
C ARG A 14 -20.72 3.92 -11.71
N ALA A 15 -21.10 5.19 -11.54
CA ALA A 15 -20.56 6.03 -10.48
C ALA A 15 -20.85 5.47 -9.08
N LEU A 16 -22.10 5.04 -8.82
CA LEU A 16 -22.47 4.40 -7.56
C LEU A 16 -21.73 3.08 -7.34
N ALA A 17 -21.55 2.27 -8.38
CA ALA A 17 -20.76 1.04 -8.30
C ALA A 17 -19.29 1.30 -7.98
N ALA A 18 -18.68 2.33 -8.59
CA ALA A 18 -17.32 2.74 -8.29
C ALA A 18 -17.17 3.25 -6.85
N ILE A 19 -18.11 4.09 -6.38
CA ILE A 19 -18.13 4.57 -5.00
C ILE A 19 -18.29 3.39 -4.02
N ALA A 20 -19.23 2.49 -4.28
CA ALA A 20 -19.45 1.31 -3.46
C ALA A 20 -18.20 0.41 -3.42
N LEU A 21 -17.52 0.22 -4.56
CA LEU A 21 -16.28 -0.55 -4.63
C LEU A 21 -15.16 0.11 -3.82
N ALA A 22 -15.01 1.43 -3.92
CA ALA A 22 -14.00 2.18 -3.17
C ALA A 22 -14.24 2.08 -1.66
N LEU A 23 -15.49 2.29 -1.21
CA LEU A 23 -15.87 2.17 0.20
C LEU A 23 -15.69 0.73 0.70
N TRP A 24 -16.10 -0.26 -0.10
CA TRP A 24 -15.93 -1.67 0.24
C TRP A 24 -14.46 -2.04 0.36
N THR A 25 -13.63 -1.61 -0.58
CA THR A 25 -12.18 -1.84 -0.54
C THR A 25 -11.57 -1.20 0.70
N GLY A 26 -11.93 0.05 1.00
CA GLY A 26 -11.50 0.75 2.22
C GLY A 26 -11.87 -0.04 3.48
N PHE A 27 -13.11 -0.50 3.59
CA PHE A 27 -13.58 -1.29 4.73
C PHE A 27 -12.90 -2.66 4.85
N VAL A 28 -12.65 -3.34 3.72
CA VAL A 28 -11.98 -4.64 3.74
C VAL A 28 -10.52 -4.50 4.15
N LEU A 29 -9.82 -3.49 3.65
CA LEU A 29 -8.41 -3.26 3.97
C LEU A 29 -8.23 -2.64 5.37
N TYR A 30 -9.15 -1.77 5.77
CA TYR A 30 -9.16 -1.07 7.05
C TYR A 30 -10.58 -1.05 7.63
N PRO A 31 -11.01 -2.13 8.30
CA PRO A 31 -12.29 -2.14 9.01
C PRO A 31 -12.37 -1.02 10.05
N ASP A 32 -11.22 -0.74 10.66
CA ASP A 32 -10.96 0.46 11.45
C ASP A 32 -10.04 1.39 10.64
N PRO A 33 -10.48 2.61 10.27
CA PRO A 33 -9.67 3.55 9.50
C PRO A 33 -8.65 4.32 10.34
N ARG A 34 -8.69 4.24 11.68
CA ARG A 34 -7.79 5.00 12.55
C ARG A 34 -6.29 4.69 12.31
N PRO A 35 -5.86 3.43 12.17
CA PRO A 35 -4.45 3.11 11.90
C PRO A 35 -3.95 3.71 10.59
N LEU A 36 -4.79 3.77 9.56
CA LEU A 36 -4.44 4.42 8.29
C LEU A 36 -4.22 5.92 8.49
N ALA A 37 -5.12 6.61 9.19
CA ALA A 37 -4.97 8.04 9.46
C ALA A 37 -3.71 8.34 10.29
N ILE A 38 -3.45 7.54 11.32
CA ILE A 38 -2.24 7.63 12.15
C ILE A 38 -0.98 7.40 11.30
N SER A 39 -1.00 6.38 10.44
CA SER A 39 0.15 6.02 9.60
C SER A 39 0.44 7.10 8.55
N VAL A 40 -0.61 7.71 7.97
CA VAL A 40 -0.45 8.87 7.08
C VAL A 40 0.12 10.06 7.84
N HIS A 41 -0.35 10.33 9.06
CA HIS A 41 0.21 11.41 9.88
C HIS A 41 1.70 11.19 10.18
N ARG A 42 2.08 9.96 10.56
CA ARG A 42 3.46 9.55 10.86
C ARG A 42 4.35 9.55 9.62
N LEU A 43 3.82 9.23 8.44
CA LEU A 43 4.56 9.39 7.19
C LEU A 43 5.00 10.84 6.96
N PHE A 44 4.13 11.81 7.29
CA PHE A 44 4.47 13.23 7.17
C PHE A 44 5.20 13.81 8.40
N ASN A 45 5.15 13.13 9.54
CA ASN A 45 5.81 13.49 10.79
C ASN A 45 6.45 12.24 11.38
N PRO A 46 7.60 11.80 10.86
CA PRO A 46 8.20 10.52 11.21
C PRO A 46 8.50 10.45 12.71
N PRO A 47 8.06 9.41 13.41
CA PRO A 47 8.27 9.24 14.85
C PRO A 47 9.71 8.77 15.11
N VAL A 48 10.69 9.64 14.88
CA VAL A 48 12.06 9.42 15.32
C VAL A 48 12.12 9.67 16.82
N GLU A 49 12.54 8.67 17.59
CA GLU A 49 12.46 8.68 19.06
C GLU A 49 13.84 8.39 19.67
N PRO A 50 14.76 9.38 19.70
CA PRO A 50 16.10 9.17 20.25
C PRO A 50 16.08 8.74 21.72
N ALA A 51 15.08 9.20 22.48
CA ALA A 51 14.90 8.81 23.88
C ALA A 51 14.59 7.31 24.05
N ALA A 52 13.87 6.68 23.10
CA ALA A 52 13.49 5.26 23.18
C ALA A 52 14.68 4.32 22.94
N VAL A 53 15.74 4.82 22.29
CA VAL A 53 16.93 4.04 21.93
C VAL A 53 18.19 4.50 22.65
N ASN A 54 18.08 5.35 23.67
CA ASN A 54 19.23 5.97 24.33
C ASN A 54 20.20 4.93 24.93
N GLU A 55 19.66 3.86 25.54
CA GLU A 55 20.48 2.77 26.07
C GLU A 55 21.21 1.98 24.96
N LEU A 56 20.53 1.72 23.84
CA LEU A 56 21.14 1.07 22.67
C LEU A 56 22.22 1.95 22.06
N ALA A 57 21.94 3.25 21.93
CA ALA A 57 22.88 4.25 21.42
C ALA A 57 24.13 4.37 22.31
N ALA A 58 24.03 4.17 23.61
CA ALA A 58 25.18 4.20 24.51
C ALA A 58 26.14 3.00 24.31
N ILE A 59 25.61 1.85 23.89
CA ILE A 59 26.37 0.60 23.76
C ILE A 59 26.97 0.45 22.35
N LEU A 60 26.26 0.91 21.32
CA LEU A 60 26.71 0.77 19.93
C LEU A 60 27.92 1.67 19.62
N PRO A 61 28.82 1.27 18.71
CA PRO A 61 29.85 2.17 18.17
C PRO A 61 29.23 3.43 17.53
N ALA A 62 29.94 4.54 17.58
CA ALA A 62 29.55 5.79 16.90
C ALA A 62 29.94 5.77 15.41
N GLU A 63 29.59 4.67 14.72
CA GLU A 63 29.90 4.43 13.32
C GLU A 63 28.59 4.11 12.57
N TYR A 64 28.33 4.82 11.47
CA TYR A 64 27.07 4.67 10.73
C TYR A 64 26.80 3.22 10.29
N ALA A 65 27.82 2.55 9.74
CA ALA A 65 27.70 1.17 9.28
C ALA A 65 27.35 0.19 10.42
N ALA A 66 27.87 0.44 11.63
CA ALA A 66 27.56 -0.39 12.81
C ALA A 66 26.11 -0.20 13.26
N VAL A 67 25.60 1.04 13.19
CA VAL A 67 24.20 1.34 13.52
C VAL A 67 23.25 0.73 12.48
N GLU A 68 23.55 0.88 11.19
CA GLU A 68 22.74 0.28 10.12
C GLU A 68 22.72 -1.25 10.22
N THR A 69 23.89 -1.88 10.40
CA THR A 69 24.01 -3.34 10.59
C THR A 69 23.23 -3.81 11.81
N PHE A 70 23.25 -3.03 12.90
CA PHE A 70 22.45 -3.34 14.08
C PHE A 70 20.96 -3.33 13.75
N SER A 71 20.47 -2.27 13.11
CA SER A 71 19.05 -2.16 12.75
C SER A 71 18.60 -3.29 11.82
N GLN A 72 19.40 -3.63 10.80
CA GLN A 72 19.11 -4.74 9.88
C GLN A 72 19.00 -6.09 10.60
N ASN A 73 19.87 -6.33 11.58
CA ASN A 73 19.83 -7.55 12.38
C ASN A 73 18.70 -7.56 13.41
N HIS A 74 18.36 -6.39 13.96
CA HIS A 74 17.32 -6.24 14.98
C HIS A 74 15.91 -6.22 14.39
N VAL A 75 15.77 -5.83 13.13
CA VAL A 75 14.48 -5.72 12.41
C VAL A 75 14.47 -6.69 11.23
N PRO A 76 14.39 -8.01 11.45
CA PRO A 76 14.09 -8.96 10.38
C PRO A 76 12.84 -8.54 9.60
N TYR A 77 12.92 -8.68 8.28
CA TYR A 77 11.88 -8.22 7.37
C TYR A 77 10.55 -8.93 7.62
N CYS A 78 9.51 -8.18 7.93
CA CYS A 78 8.16 -8.67 8.16
C CYS A 78 7.13 -7.63 7.69
N THR A 79 6.04 -8.07 7.06
CA THR A 79 5.09 -7.14 6.45
C THR A 79 4.08 -6.60 7.46
N ALA A 80 3.43 -5.47 7.14
CA ALA A 80 2.36 -4.93 7.98
C ALA A 80 1.17 -5.89 8.17
N TRP A 81 0.95 -6.80 7.21
CA TRP A 81 -0.05 -7.85 7.34
C TRP A 81 0.32 -8.86 8.43
N ASP A 82 1.58 -9.27 8.46
CA ASP A 82 2.08 -10.29 9.39
C ASP A 82 2.18 -9.75 10.82
N LEU A 83 2.61 -8.50 10.98
CA LEU A 83 2.79 -7.87 12.29
C LEU A 83 1.51 -7.26 12.87
N TYR A 84 0.76 -6.53 12.04
CA TYR A 84 -0.35 -5.69 12.51
C TYR A 84 -1.71 -6.13 11.97
N GLY A 85 -1.75 -7.09 11.03
CA GLY A 85 -2.99 -7.47 10.36
C GLY A 85 -3.57 -6.36 9.48
N LEU A 86 -2.72 -5.41 9.05
CA LEU A 86 -3.09 -4.22 8.29
C LEU A 86 -2.48 -4.24 6.90
N PHE A 87 -3.17 -3.61 5.94
CA PHE A 87 -2.67 -3.48 4.58
C PHE A 87 -1.35 -2.70 4.50
N TRP A 88 -1.21 -1.68 5.35
CA TRP A 88 -0.02 -0.86 5.53
C TRP A 88 -0.10 -0.17 6.90
N TYR A 89 1.04 0.01 7.57
CA TYR A 89 1.11 0.67 8.87
C TYR A 89 2.48 1.31 9.06
N PHE A 90 2.50 2.55 9.56
CA PHE A 90 3.74 3.27 9.85
C PHE A 90 3.98 3.22 11.38
N PRO A 91 4.93 2.38 11.85
CA PRO A 91 5.10 2.12 13.28
C PRO A 91 5.84 3.25 14.02
N THR A 92 5.82 3.21 15.34
CA THR A 92 6.73 3.96 16.23
C THR A 92 7.98 3.15 16.55
N VAL A 93 9.05 3.79 17.04
CA VAL A 93 10.28 3.08 17.45
C VAL A 93 10.00 2.13 18.60
N SER A 94 9.14 2.54 19.53
CA SER A 94 8.69 1.69 20.63
C SER A 94 7.95 0.43 20.13
N GLU A 95 7.09 0.56 19.11
CA GLU A 95 6.42 -0.58 18.46
C GLU A 95 7.44 -1.51 17.77
N ILE A 96 8.44 -0.93 17.10
CA ILE A 96 9.51 -1.67 16.40
C ILE A 96 10.34 -2.50 17.39
N LEU A 97 10.80 -1.88 18.48
CA LEU A 97 11.58 -2.56 19.52
C LEU A 97 10.78 -3.67 20.20
N SER A 98 9.48 -3.46 20.41
CA SER A 98 8.61 -4.48 20.98
C SER A 98 8.33 -5.64 20.02
N ALA A 99 8.20 -5.37 18.72
CA ALA A 99 7.95 -6.38 17.70
C ALA A 99 9.21 -7.18 17.36
N GLY A 100 10.39 -6.54 17.43
CA GLY A 100 11.67 -7.13 17.02
C GLY A 100 11.68 -7.56 15.56
N ALA A 101 10.87 -6.91 14.72
CA ALA A 101 10.68 -7.17 13.30
C ALA A 101 9.93 -6.00 12.65
N GLY A 102 10.03 -5.87 11.33
CA GLY A 102 9.42 -4.76 10.62
C GLY A 102 9.81 -4.73 9.16
N ASP A 103 9.35 -3.72 8.44
CA ASP A 103 9.72 -3.50 7.05
C ASP A 103 10.79 -2.40 6.94
N CYS A 104 11.03 -1.91 5.72
CA CYS A 104 11.97 -0.82 5.48
C CYS A 104 11.67 0.45 6.29
N GLN A 105 10.40 0.74 6.60
CA GLN A 105 10.05 1.92 7.41
C GLN A 105 10.52 1.73 8.85
N ALA A 106 10.37 0.52 9.38
CA ALA A 106 10.83 0.18 10.72
C ALA A 106 12.36 0.25 10.85
N GLU A 107 13.08 -0.35 9.91
CA GLU A 107 14.55 -0.32 9.90
C GLU A 107 15.09 1.12 9.79
N ALA A 108 14.50 1.94 8.91
CA ALA A 108 14.89 3.32 8.73
C ALA A 108 14.63 4.17 9.98
N LEU A 109 13.47 4.03 10.63
CA LEU A 109 13.16 4.77 11.87
C LEU A 109 14.07 4.37 13.02
N LEU A 110 14.38 3.08 13.17
CA LEU A 110 15.28 2.61 14.21
C LEU A 110 16.70 3.18 14.00
N THR A 111 17.20 3.11 12.76
CA THR A 111 18.50 3.66 12.37
C THR A 111 18.56 5.16 12.64
N ALA A 112 17.58 5.92 12.14
CA ALA A 112 17.49 7.37 12.32
C ALA A 112 17.49 7.75 13.82
N SER A 113 16.72 7.03 14.64
CA SER A 113 16.61 7.31 16.07
C SER A 113 17.93 7.08 16.81
N ILE A 114 18.68 6.03 16.44
CA ILE A 114 19.98 5.74 17.05
C ILE A 114 21.03 6.79 16.61
N LEU A 115 21.03 7.18 15.33
CA LEU A 115 21.94 8.22 14.84
C LEU A 115 21.65 9.57 15.51
N GLU A 116 20.37 9.93 15.65
CA GLU A 116 19.95 11.15 16.34
C GLU A 116 20.35 11.15 17.82
N ALA A 117 20.14 10.03 18.52
CA ALA A 117 20.57 9.87 19.92
C ALA A 117 22.10 10.00 20.09
N LYS A 118 22.87 9.65 19.06
CA LYS A 118 24.34 9.80 19.03
C LYS A 118 24.81 11.18 18.58
N GLY A 119 23.90 12.07 18.15
CA GLY A 119 24.25 13.36 17.54
C GLY A 119 24.96 13.23 16.19
N LEU A 120 24.74 12.13 15.48
CA LEU A 120 25.30 11.91 14.14
C LEU A 120 24.32 12.45 13.08
N PRO A 121 24.77 13.29 12.13
CA PRO A 121 23.90 13.84 11.10
C PRO A 121 23.43 12.75 10.12
N TYR A 122 22.16 12.81 9.74
CA TYR A 122 21.56 11.88 8.78
C TYR A 122 20.49 12.59 7.94
N THR A 123 20.09 11.98 6.84
CA THR A 123 18.94 12.41 6.03
C THR A 123 18.01 11.23 5.81
N LEU A 124 16.72 11.42 6.04
CA LEU A 124 15.72 10.39 5.80
C LEU A 124 15.12 10.58 4.41
N HIS A 125 15.25 9.59 3.54
CA HIS A 125 14.72 9.63 2.17
C HIS A 125 13.47 8.75 2.04
N TYR A 126 12.57 9.17 1.15
CA TYR A 126 11.32 8.52 0.82
C TYR A 126 11.20 8.35 -0.70
N SER A 127 11.03 7.11 -1.16
CA SER A 127 10.57 6.77 -2.50
C SER A 127 9.14 6.22 -2.48
N PHE A 128 8.61 5.83 -3.63
CA PHE A 128 7.25 5.28 -3.76
C PHE A 128 7.11 3.88 -3.15
N ASP A 129 8.21 3.24 -2.81
CA ASP A 129 8.32 1.84 -2.41
C ASP A 129 9.36 1.60 -1.31
N HIS A 130 10.07 2.62 -0.85
CA HIS A 130 11.14 2.48 0.14
C HIS A 130 11.35 3.74 1.00
N VAL A 131 11.82 3.53 2.22
CA VAL A 131 12.26 4.58 3.14
C VAL A 131 13.63 4.14 3.65
N TRP A 132 14.63 5.02 3.56
CA TRP A 132 15.99 4.69 3.99
C TRP A 132 16.68 5.89 4.62
N VAL A 133 17.74 5.61 5.38
CA VAL A 133 18.60 6.60 6.00
C VAL A 133 19.86 6.76 5.17
N ASP A 134 20.21 7.99 4.86
CA ASP A 134 21.45 8.35 4.18
C ASP A 134 22.37 9.13 5.13
N TYR A 135 23.68 8.92 4.97
CA TYR A 135 24.71 9.46 5.83
C TYR A 135 26.04 9.62 5.07
N PRO A 136 26.98 10.47 5.53
CA PRO A 136 28.22 10.74 4.82
C PRO A 136 29.02 9.48 4.48
N ASN A 137 29.43 9.35 3.21
CA ASN A 137 30.23 8.24 2.67
C ASN A 137 29.50 6.88 2.59
N ARG A 138 28.16 6.83 2.67
CA ARG A 138 27.41 5.61 2.41
C ARG A 138 27.56 5.16 0.96
N ALA A 139 27.83 3.87 0.74
CA ALA A 139 27.83 3.30 -0.61
C ALA A 139 26.40 3.18 -1.13
N VAL A 140 26.13 3.66 -2.35
CA VAL A 140 24.79 3.60 -2.94
C VAL A 140 24.41 2.14 -3.24
N VAL A 141 23.33 1.66 -2.62
CA VAL A 141 22.75 0.34 -2.89
C VAL A 141 21.61 0.52 -3.89
N ALA A 142 21.44 -0.43 -4.82
CA ALA A 142 20.53 -0.28 -5.97
C ALA A 142 19.04 -0.06 -5.61
N MET A 143 18.57 -0.45 -4.40
CA MET A 143 17.21 -0.17 -3.90
C MET A 143 17.08 1.17 -3.17
N GLU A 144 18.20 1.84 -2.89
CA GLU A 144 18.30 3.08 -2.14
C GLU A 144 19.04 4.12 -2.99
N ASP A 145 18.71 4.15 -4.28
CA ASP A 145 19.25 5.11 -5.22
C ASP A 145 18.59 6.48 -4.96
N PRO A 146 19.36 7.52 -4.58
CA PRO A 146 18.85 8.89 -4.42
C PRO A 146 18.10 9.40 -5.66
N ALA A 147 18.39 8.86 -6.86
CA ALA A 147 17.69 9.20 -8.09
C ALA A 147 16.22 8.72 -8.15
N THR A 148 15.79 7.87 -7.21
CA THR A 148 14.40 7.40 -7.06
C THR A 148 13.66 8.04 -5.88
N ALA A 149 14.35 8.86 -5.08
CA ALA A 149 13.76 9.60 -3.98
C ALA A 149 12.78 10.66 -4.51
N ILE A 150 11.60 10.72 -3.90
CA ILE A 150 10.55 11.71 -4.21
C ILE A 150 10.52 12.79 -3.15
N ALA A 151 10.97 12.46 -1.94
CA ALA A 151 11.10 13.40 -0.85
C ALA A 151 12.24 12.98 0.07
N SER A 152 12.92 13.97 0.64
CA SER A 152 13.89 13.78 1.71
C SER A 152 13.60 14.75 2.85
N ILE A 153 13.96 14.37 4.06
CA ILE A 153 13.86 15.19 5.26
C ILE A 153 15.27 15.32 5.83
N SER A 154 15.76 16.55 5.93
CA SER A 154 17.01 16.92 6.61
C SER A 154 16.71 17.91 7.73
N GLU A 155 17.74 18.38 8.46
CA GLU A 155 17.63 19.39 9.54
C GLU A 155 16.85 20.67 9.15
N GLY A 156 16.66 20.94 7.85
CA GLY A 156 15.91 22.08 7.31
C GLY A 156 14.45 21.78 6.88
N GLY A 157 13.94 20.57 7.06
CA GLY A 157 12.58 20.17 6.68
C GLY A 157 12.47 19.37 5.36
N TRP A 158 11.26 19.32 4.79
CA TRP A 158 10.96 18.52 3.60
C TRP A 158 11.56 19.12 2.32
N ILE A 159 12.47 18.39 1.68
CA ILE A 159 12.98 18.67 0.34
C ILE A 159 12.28 17.71 -0.62
N ARG A 160 11.45 18.24 -1.52
CA ARG A 160 10.75 17.45 -2.55
C ARG A 160 11.55 17.48 -3.85
N GLY A 161 11.91 16.30 -4.36
CA GLY A 161 12.54 16.12 -5.67
C GLY A 161 11.60 15.36 -6.60
N LEU A 162 11.66 15.62 -7.90
CA LEU A 162 11.10 14.69 -8.88
C LEU A 162 12.14 13.59 -9.10
N PRO A 163 11.77 12.29 -8.98
CA PRO A 163 12.70 11.21 -9.22
C PRO A 163 13.14 11.20 -10.68
N ASP A 164 14.44 11.04 -10.92
CA ASP A 164 15.03 11.02 -12.27
C ASP A 164 14.67 9.73 -13.03
N ARG A 165 14.28 8.66 -12.31
CA ARG A 165 13.83 7.38 -12.87
C ARG A 165 12.65 6.79 -12.10
N LEU A 166 11.69 6.24 -12.85
CA LEU A 166 10.51 5.54 -12.32
C LEU A 166 10.42 4.11 -12.91
N PRO A 167 10.99 3.09 -12.26
CA PRO A 167 10.93 1.71 -12.72
C PRO A 167 9.54 1.08 -12.43
N ILE A 168 8.52 1.47 -13.21
CA ILE A 168 7.11 1.09 -12.99
C ILE A 168 6.91 -0.42 -12.79
N GLY A 169 7.61 -1.25 -13.58
CA GLY A 169 7.48 -2.71 -13.49
C GLY A 169 7.95 -3.27 -12.14
N GLU A 170 9.06 -2.77 -11.61
CA GLU A 170 9.59 -3.18 -10.32
C GLU A 170 8.70 -2.68 -9.19
N ILE A 171 8.25 -1.42 -9.25
CA ILE A 171 7.30 -0.84 -8.28
C ILE A 171 6.03 -1.69 -8.18
N VAL A 172 5.45 -2.10 -9.32
CA VAL A 172 4.25 -2.94 -9.32
C VAL A 172 4.54 -4.31 -8.72
N ARG A 173 5.65 -4.96 -9.09
CA ARG A 173 6.03 -6.27 -8.58
C ARG A 173 6.26 -6.24 -7.06
N THR A 174 7.03 -5.28 -6.57
CA THR A 174 7.31 -5.10 -5.14
C THR A 174 6.03 -4.83 -4.36
N ARG A 175 5.13 -3.97 -4.87
CA ARG A 175 3.83 -3.72 -4.23
C ARG A 175 2.93 -4.96 -4.18
N LEU A 176 2.93 -5.77 -5.23
CA LEU A 176 2.19 -7.03 -5.21
C LEU A 176 2.79 -8.03 -4.20
N GLN A 177 4.11 -8.16 -4.16
CA GLN A 177 4.79 -9.01 -3.20
C GLN A 177 4.55 -8.56 -1.76
N TYR A 178 4.59 -7.25 -1.51
CA TYR A 178 4.44 -6.69 -0.18
C TYR A 178 2.98 -6.64 0.30
N HIS A 179 2.03 -6.26 -0.55
CA HIS A 179 0.64 -6.06 -0.13
C HIS A 179 -0.32 -7.20 -0.50
N TRP A 180 -0.11 -7.86 -1.65
CA TRP A 180 -1.05 -8.86 -2.14
C TRP A 180 -0.66 -10.27 -1.72
N SER A 181 0.61 -10.65 -1.82
CA SER A 181 1.06 -12.00 -1.45
C SER A 181 0.73 -12.37 0.01
N PRO A 182 1.14 -11.57 1.04
CA PRO A 182 0.88 -11.91 2.44
C PRO A 182 -0.57 -11.65 2.88
N MET A 183 -1.39 -10.97 2.07
CA MET A 183 -2.77 -10.66 2.43
C MET A 183 -3.57 -11.94 2.73
N PRO A 184 -4.31 -12.00 3.86
CA PRO A 184 -5.12 -13.15 4.22
C PRO A 184 -6.13 -13.52 3.12
N ALA A 185 -6.36 -14.82 2.93
CA ALA A 185 -7.29 -15.33 1.91
C ALA A 185 -8.70 -14.74 2.07
N THR A 186 -9.15 -14.54 3.31
CA THR A 186 -10.45 -13.91 3.61
C THR A 186 -10.56 -12.50 3.04
N ARG A 187 -9.51 -11.67 3.19
CA ARG A 187 -9.46 -10.31 2.66
C ARG A 187 -9.47 -10.33 1.12
N LYS A 188 -8.69 -11.22 0.50
CA LYS A 188 -8.69 -11.43 -0.96
C LYS A 188 -10.08 -11.80 -1.48
N SER A 189 -10.74 -12.77 -0.84
CA SER A 189 -12.10 -13.20 -1.21
C SER A 189 -13.11 -12.06 -1.08
N LEU A 190 -13.04 -11.26 0.00
CA LEU A 190 -13.92 -10.11 0.18
C LEU A 190 -13.71 -9.06 -0.91
N LEU A 191 -12.46 -8.76 -1.30
CA LEU A 191 -12.19 -7.82 -2.40
C LEU A 191 -12.75 -8.33 -3.74
N LEU A 192 -12.57 -9.61 -4.05
CA LEU A 192 -13.13 -10.23 -5.26
C LEU A 192 -14.66 -10.19 -5.26
N LEU A 193 -15.31 -10.46 -4.13
CA LEU A 193 -16.76 -10.34 -3.98
C LEU A 193 -17.24 -8.90 -4.17
N GLY A 194 -16.50 -7.93 -3.63
CA GLY A 194 -16.76 -6.51 -3.83
C GLY A 194 -16.71 -6.13 -5.31
N LEU A 195 -15.69 -6.59 -6.03
CA LEU A 195 -15.55 -6.36 -7.47
C LEU A 195 -16.72 -6.98 -8.26
N LEU A 196 -17.09 -8.22 -7.95
CA LEU A 196 -18.25 -8.89 -8.57
C LEU A 196 -19.55 -8.14 -8.27
N GLY A 197 -19.73 -7.66 -7.04
CA GLY A 197 -20.87 -6.85 -6.64
C GLY A 197 -20.94 -5.50 -7.37
N ALA A 198 -19.80 -4.83 -7.53
CA ALA A 198 -19.69 -3.59 -8.29
C ALA A 198 -20.01 -3.82 -9.77
N PHE A 199 -19.55 -4.92 -10.36
CA PHE A 199 -19.91 -5.30 -11.73
C PHE A 199 -21.40 -5.62 -11.87
N ALA A 200 -21.98 -6.36 -10.92
CA ALA A 200 -23.40 -6.67 -10.87
C ALA A 200 -24.27 -5.41 -10.72
N LEU A 201 -23.79 -4.41 -9.98
CA LEU A 201 -24.48 -3.13 -9.87
C LEU A 201 -24.30 -2.30 -11.14
N GLY A 202 -23.07 -2.16 -11.64
CA GLY A 202 -22.67 -1.24 -12.70
C GLY A 202 -23.07 -1.69 -14.11
N GLU A 203 -22.80 -2.94 -14.48
CA GLU A 203 -22.85 -3.41 -15.87
C GLU A 203 -23.93 -4.46 -16.13
N TRP A 204 -24.25 -5.31 -15.15
CA TRP A 204 -25.19 -6.43 -15.32
C TRP A 204 -26.57 -6.07 -15.88
N PRO A 205 -27.21 -4.94 -15.50
CA PRO A 205 -28.49 -4.58 -16.09
C PRO A 205 -28.39 -4.14 -17.57
N SER A 206 -27.22 -3.67 -18.01
CA SER A 206 -26.97 -3.34 -19.43
C SER A 206 -26.70 -4.60 -20.25
N THR A 207 -25.84 -5.50 -19.73
CA THR A 207 -25.53 -6.78 -20.41
C THR A 207 -26.76 -7.68 -20.50
N ARG A 208 -27.61 -7.75 -19.45
CA ARG A 208 -28.89 -8.47 -19.52
C ARG A 208 -29.84 -7.91 -20.58
N ARG A 209 -29.90 -6.59 -20.78
CA ARG A 209 -30.75 -5.99 -21.83
C ARG A 209 -30.23 -6.34 -23.23
N LEU A 210 -28.91 -6.37 -23.42
CA LEU A 210 -28.29 -6.79 -24.68
C LEU A 210 -28.52 -8.28 -24.95
N LEU A 211 -28.30 -9.15 -23.95
CA LEU A 211 -28.54 -10.60 -24.07
C LEU A 211 -30.01 -10.94 -24.36
N ARG A 212 -30.97 -10.18 -23.80
CA ARG A 212 -32.41 -10.33 -24.10
C ARG A 212 -32.82 -9.77 -25.47
N ARG A 213 -32.00 -8.91 -26.07
CA ARG A 213 -32.20 -8.34 -27.40
C ARG A 213 -31.42 -9.07 -28.49
N ALA A 214 -30.57 -10.03 -28.12
CA ALA A 214 -29.90 -10.89 -29.09
C ALA A 214 -30.98 -11.66 -29.87
N PRO A 215 -30.99 -11.61 -31.21
CA PRO A 215 -31.94 -12.36 -32.00
C PRO A 215 -31.79 -13.85 -31.69
N THR A 216 -32.90 -14.53 -31.43
CA THR A 216 -32.94 -15.99 -31.43
C THR A 216 -32.35 -16.49 -32.74
N PRO A 217 -31.46 -17.51 -32.73
CA PRO A 217 -30.90 -18.05 -33.97
C PRO A 217 -32.06 -18.46 -34.89
N VAL A 218 -32.13 -17.83 -36.06
CA VAL A 218 -33.08 -18.17 -37.11
C VAL A 218 -32.68 -19.54 -37.64
N GLY A 219 -33.36 -20.59 -37.16
CA GLY A 219 -33.02 -21.96 -37.53
C GLY A 219 -33.79 -23.02 -36.78
N ALA A 220 -35.12 -22.94 -36.75
CA ALA A 220 -35.96 -24.07 -36.33
C ALA A 220 -37.39 -24.02 -36.89
N ASP A 221 -37.60 -23.48 -38.11
CA ASP A 221 -38.93 -23.50 -38.73
C ASP A 221 -38.88 -23.76 -40.25
N GLY A 222 -37.92 -24.60 -40.67
CA GLY A 222 -37.82 -25.13 -42.01
C GLY A 222 -38.33 -26.56 -42.07
N GLY A 223 -39.64 -26.78 -41.98
CA GLY A 223 -40.18 -28.11 -42.26
C GLY A 223 -41.56 -28.41 -41.70
N ARG A 224 -42.61 -27.78 -42.27
CA ARG A 224 -43.98 -28.35 -42.35
C ARG A 224 -44.90 -27.46 -43.19
N ARG A 225 -44.69 -27.44 -44.51
CA ARG A 225 -45.74 -27.10 -45.48
C ARG A 225 -45.56 -27.96 -46.73
N LEU A 226 -46.00 -29.21 -46.62
CA LEU A 226 -46.50 -30.00 -47.74
C LEU A 226 -47.61 -30.89 -47.19
N LEU A 227 -48.71 -30.98 -47.94
CA LEU A 227 -49.93 -31.76 -47.72
C LEU A 227 -51.08 -31.05 -46.96
N ARG A 228 -51.81 -30.18 -47.68
CA ARG A 228 -53.16 -30.48 -48.20
C ARG A 228 -53.72 -29.29 -48.97
#